data_AF-A0A812K2D8-F1
#
_entry.id   AF-A0A812K2D8-F1
#
_cell.length_a   1.000
_cell.length_b   1.000
_cell.length_c   1.000
_cell.angle_alpha   90.00
_cell.angle_beta   90.00
_cell.angle_gamma   90.00
#
_symmetry.space_group_name_H-M   'P 1'
#
loop_
_entity.id
_entity.type
_entity.pdbx_description
1 polymer ?
#
loop_
_entity_poly.entity_id
_entity_poly.type
_entity_poly.pdbx_seq_one_letter_code
_entity_poly.pdbx_strand_id
1 'polypeptide(L)'
;MVWRHSARFSFCGFVLLGAGLRAFVGFREHGQRGHRGFTPAAIAEQSVQADLDYVLPVGPACPLRSDTMVRGNFEKEMTMVMVVAADKAGDFATLAQQIGAGIRPDPRKQRKVGNDLRLQGERLKSLLDNMETSADFQVLEAYFVMELQAQKMGAPSARTVEKMTSWQGAGILAEAEGMMVPPPPEGVDPVALSRSAPGVGMVSQLRAPRVLPFAEDSFQGVPGTEMLEAKYTKLVEEHRELVSFGQKYAEFDQAGKEFYLDRMTDITQRWHDVLDEARSYDIRPVRGFEAYSQEYLSQSGLTPRGYRELVDGVHALLREKAG
;
A
#
# COMPACT_ATOMS: atom_id res chain seq x y z
N MET A 1 -59.87 25.01 -4.38
CA MET A 1 -59.07 25.47 -3.23
C MET A 1 -58.35 24.25 -2.66
N VAL A 2 -57.11 24.02 -3.10
CA VAL A 2 -56.33 22.82 -2.76
C VAL A 2 -55.31 23.24 -1.71
N TRP A 3 -55.43 22.66 -0.51
CA TRP A 3 -54.50 22.85 0.59
C TRP A 3 -53.16 22.17 0.27
N ARG A 4 -52.11 22.99 0.09
CA ARG A 4 -50.71 22.53 0.07
C ARG A 4 -50.21 22.50 1.51
N HIS A 5 -50.06 21.30 2.07
CA HIS A 5 -49.19 21.09 3.23
C HIS A 5 -47.76 20.90 2.74
N SER A 6 -46.94 21.95 2.88
CA SER A 6 -45.49 21.86 2.78
C SER A 6 -44.94 21.23 4.05
N ALA A 7 -44.65 19.92 3.99
CA ALA A 7 -43.80 19.27 4.98
C ALA A 7 -42.37 19.81 4.81
N ARG A 8 -41.93 20.62 5.77
CA ARG A 8 -40.51 20.95 5.95
C ARG A 8 -39.81 19.69 6.44
N PHE A 9 -39.27 18.91 5.52
CA PHE A 9 -38.33 17.84 5.87
C PHE A 9 -37.02 18.48 6.31
N SER A 10 -36.68 18.24 7.58
CA SER A 10 -35.41 18.63 8.20
C SER A 10 -34.28 17.87 7.49
N PHE A 11 -33.50 18.60 6.70
CA PHE A 11 -32.31 18.14 5.98
C PHE A 11 -31.18 17.93 7.00
N CYS A 12 -31.23 16.82 7.75
CA CYS A 12 -30.19 16.46 8.69
C CYS A 12 -29.04 15.75 7.96
N GLY A 13 -27.90 16.43 7.84
CA GLY A 13 -26.60 15.77 7.99
C GLY A 13 -25.87 15.32 6.74
N PHE A 14 -25.84 16.10 5.65
CA PHE A 14 -24.69 16.02 4.75
C PHE A 14 -23.51 16.70 5.43
N VAL A 15 -22.57 15.92 5.97
CA VAL A 15 -21.31 16.43 6.51
C VAL A 15 -20.50 16.99 5.32
N LEU A 16 -20.37 18.30 5.32
CA LEU A 16 -19.74 19.12 4.30
C LEU A 16 -18.23 18.79 4.21
N LEU A 17 -17.85 18.13 3.13
CA LEU A 17 -16.47 18.02 2.66
C LEU A 17 -16.08 19.33 1.99
N GLY A 18 -15.52 20.27 2.77
CA GLY A 18 -15.04 21.54 2.27
C GLY A 18 -14.02 22.18 3.22
N ALA A 19 -12.79 22.28 2.73
CA ALA A 19 -11.64 23.05 3.26
C ALA A 19 -10.87 22.48 4.46
N GLY A 20 -9.55 22.37 4.30
CA GLY A 20 -8.59 22.05 5.36
C GLY A 20 -7.13 22.03 4.90
N LEU A 21 -6.67 23.10 4.25
CA LEU A 21 -5.28 23.30 3.83
C LEU A 21 -4.57 24.15 4.90
N ARG A 22 -3.67 23.54 5.70
CA ARG A 22 -2.41 24.10 6.27
C ARG A 22 -1.94 23.33 7.52
N ALA A 23 -0.70 22.85 7.42
CA ALA A 23 0.33 22.68 8.45
C ALA A 23 -0.08 22.31 9.89
N PHE A 24 0.37 21.15 10.35
CA PHE A 24 0.93 21.05 11.70
C PHE A 24 2.01 19.96 11.78
N VAL A 25 3.24 20.40 12.01
CA VAL A 25 4.36 19.57 12.45
C VAL A 25 4.26 19.44 13.96
N GLY A 26 4.33 18.19 14.44
CA GLY A 26 4.51 17.84 15.84
C GLY A 26 3.27 17.17 16.43
N PHE A 27 3.41 15.95 16.94
CA PHE A 27 3.70 15.76 18.35
C PHE A 27 3.83 14.26 18.74
N ARG A 28 4.65 14.06 19.78
CA ARG A 28 4.54 13.10 20.89
C ARG A 28 4.73 11.61 20.64
N GLU A 29 5.89 11.15 21.12
CA GLU A 29 6.05 9.90 21.84
C GLU A 29 5.07 9.80 23.01
N HIS A 30 4.29 8.73 23.07
CA HIS A 30 3.78 8.15 24.30
C HIS A 30 3.94 6.64 24.25
N GLY A 31 4.86 6.14 25.07
CA GLY A 31 5.04 4.73 25.31
C GLY A 31 3.90 4.16 26.14
N GLN A 32 3.57 2.90 25.87
CA GLN A 32 3.00 2.01 26.86
C GLN A 32 3.70 0.65 26.80
N ARG A 33 4.21 0.28 27.97
CA ARG A 33 4.78 -1.03 28.31
C ARG A 33 3.64 -2.02 28.54
N GLY A 34 3.86 -3.25 28.08
CA GLY A 34 3.67 -4.45 28.90
C GLY A 34 2.49 -5.35 28.53
N HIS A 35 2.78 -6.48 27.91
CA HIS A 35 2.65 -7.78 28.59
C HIS A 35 3.51 -8.85 27.90
N ARG A 36 4.31 -9.54 28.72
CA ARG A 36 5.20 -10.65 28.36
C ARG A 36 4.39 -11.92 28.12
N GLY A 37 4.87 -12.75 27.19
CA GLY A 37 4.66 -14.19 27.30
C GLY A 37 4.73 -15.00 26.01
N PHE A 38 5.85 -14.96 25.27
CA PHE A 38 6.34 -16.11 24.48
C PHE A 38 7.84 -15.96 24.26
N THR A 39 8.64 -16.91 24.72
CA THR A 39 10.07 -17.02 24.43
C THR A 39 10.33 -18.32 23.69
N PRO A 40 10.86 -18.23 22.46
CA PRO A 40 11.87 -19.16 21.97
C PRO A 40 13.22 -18.46 22.10
N ALA A 41 13.97 -18.80 23.15
CA ALA A 41 15.37 -18.46 23.23
C ALA A 41 16.13 -19.26 22.16
N ALA A 42 16.26 -18.71 20.94
CA ALA A 42 17.22 -19.17 19.91
C ALA A 42 17.50 -18.23 18.72
N ILE A 43 16.95 -17.00 18.62
CA ILE A 43 17.33 -16.06 17.52
C ILE A 43 17.39 -14.61 18.02
N ALA A 44 18.14 -14.36 19.09
CA ALA A 44 18.35 -12.99 19.59
C ALA A 44 19.77 -12.80 20.10
N GLU A 45 20.75 -12.92 19.20
CA GLU A 45 21.82 -11.93 19.20
C GLU A 45 21.23 -10.68 18.53
N GLN A 46 20.76 -9.75 19.36
CA GLN A 46 20.66 -8.34 18.98
C GLN A 46 22.09 -7.84 18.76
N SER A 47 22.67 -8.16 17.61
CA SER A 47 23.67 -7.28 17.02
C SER A 47 22.96 -5.95 16.78
N VAL A 48 23.63 -4.86 17.14
CA VAL A 48 23.26 -3.54 16.63
C VAL A 48 23.53 -3.61 15.13
N GLN A 49 22.59 -4.17 14.36
CA GLN A 49 22.62 -4.13 12.90
C GLN A 49 22.61 -2.65 12.56
N ALA A 50 23.74 -2.16 12.07
CA ALA A 50 23.85 -0.79 11.62
C ALA A 50 22.80 -0.58 10.53
N ASP A 51 21.88 0.36 10.75
CA ASP A 51 20.83 0.66 9.79
C ASP A 51 21.48 0.92 8.42
N LEU A 52 21.06 0.14 7.42
CA LEU A 52 21.42 0.40 6.02
C LEU A 52 20.76 1.70 5.58
N ASP A 53 21.38 2.44 4.67
CA ASP A 53 20.80 3.68 4.11
C ASP A 53 19.72 3.41 3.04
N TYR A 54 19.49 2.13 2.70
CA TYR A 54 18.67 1.69 1.57
C TYR A 54 17.61 0.68 2.01
N VAL A 55 16.53 0.57 1.23
CA VAL A 55 15.58 -0.53 1.40
C VAL A 55 16.23 -1.86 1.01
N LEU A 56 15.82 -2.96 1.61
CA LEU A 56 16.24 -4.28 1.15
C LEU A 56 15.52 -4.63 -0.17
N PRO A 57 16.17 -5.32 -1.13
CA PRO A 57 15.57 -5.69 -2.42
C PRO A 57 14.61 -6.90 -2.30
N VAL A 58 13.70 -6.86 -1.32
CA VAL A 58 12.62 -7.82 -1.06
C VAL A 58 11.29 -7.09 -1.08
N GLY A 59 10.15 -7.75 -0.86
CA GLY A 59 8.87 -7.09 -0.73
C GLY A 59 8.50 -6.17 -1.92
N PRO A 60 7.90 -4.99 -1.65
CA PRO A 60 7.63 -3.99 -2.67
C PRO A 60 8.86 -3.52 -3.45
N ALA A 61 10.06 -3.56 -2.85
CA ALA A 61 11.29 -3.10 -3.47
C ALA A 61 11.98 -4.17 -4.31
N CYS A 62 11.47 -5.41 -4.32
CA CYS A 62 12.08 -6.53 -5.02
C CYS A 62 12.23 -6.23 -6.53
N PRO A 63 13.44 -6.27 -7.10
CA PRO A 63 13.62 -6.09 -8.55
C PRO A 63 13.23 -7.34 -9.35
N LEU A 64 13.16 -8.50 -8.70
CA LEU A 64 12.77 -9.77 -9.32
C LEU A 64 11.25 -9.89 -9.25
N ARG A 65 10.59 -10.09 -10.40
CA ARG A 65 9.14 -10.10 -10.49
C ARG A 65 8.62 -11.43 -10.99
N SER A 66 7.57 -11.91 -10.35
CA SER A 66 6.80 -13.05 -10.80
C SER A 66 6.07 -12.73 -12.12
N ASP A 67 5.79 -13.76 -12.91
CA ASP A 67 5.03 -13.64 -14.15
C ASP A 67 3.67 -12.99 -13.90
N THR A 68 3.02 -13.34 -12.78
CA THR A 68 1.72 -12.79 -12.39
C THR A 68 1.82 -11.28 -12.13
N MET A 69 2.84 -10.82 -11.40
CA MET A 69 3.06 -9.39 -11.17
C MET A 69 3.32 -8.64 -12.48
N VAL A 70 4.14 -9.19 -13.37
CA VAL A 70 4.47 -8.57 -14.66
C VAL A 70 3.25 -8.49 -15.58
N ARG A 71 2.51 -9.60 -15.74
CA ARG A 71 1.35 -9.67 -16.63
C ARG A 71 0.15 -8.90 -16.08
N GLY A 72 -0.10 -9.00 -14.78
CA GLY A 72 -1.21 -8.34 -14.11
C GLY A 72 -1.00 -6.83 -13.97
N ASN A 73 0.25 -6.37 -13.99
CA ASN A 73 0.60 -4.95 -13.96
C ASN A 73 -0.08 -4.19 -12.80
N PHE A 74 -0.27 -4.89 -11.68
CA PHE A 74 -1.14 -4.48 -10.56
C PHE A 74 -0.78 -3.10 -10.02
N GLU A 75 0.51 -2.77 -9.96
CA GLU A 75 0.98 -1.49 -9.44
C GLU A 75 0.60 -0.32 -10.34
N LYS A 76 0.71 -0.50 -11.66
CA LYS A 76 0.28 0.52 -12.63
C LYS A 76 -1.23 0.67 -12.63
N GLU A 77 -1.97 -0.44 -12.55
CA GLU A 77 -3.43 -0.42 -12.47
C GLU A 77 -3.90 0.26 -11.17
N MET A 78 -3.29 -0.07 -10.03
CA MET A 78 -3.59 0.57 -8.73
C MET A 78 -3.35 2.07 -8.81
N THR A 79 -2.18 2.46 -9.31
CA THR A 79 -1.84 3.86 -9.54
C THR A 79 -2.85 4.55 -10.45
N MET A 80 -3.23 3.92 -11.57
CA MET A 80 -4.17 4.51 -12.53
C MET A 80 -5.54 4.71 -11.89
N VAL A 81 -6.05 3.69 -11.20
CA VAL A 81 -7.34 3.75 -10.51
C VAL A 81 -7.32 4.85 -9.45
N MET A 82 -6.24 4.99 -8.68
CA MET A 82 -6.10 6.04 -7.67
C MET A 82 -5.99 7.44 -8.26
N VAL A 83 -5.23 7.62 -9.34
CA VAL A 83 -5.12 8.92 -10.03
C VAL A 83 -6.47 9.34 -10.60
N VAL A 84 -7.19 8.42 -11.24
CA VAL A 84 -8.53 8.71 -11.78
C VAL A 84 -9.51 8.97 -10.63
N ALA A 85 -9.46 8.20 -9.54
CA ALA A 85 -10.29 8.44 -8.37
C ALA A 85 -10.03 9.83 -7.76
N ALA A 86 -8.77 10.27 -7.68
CA ALA A 86 -8.40 11.59 -7.19
C ALA A 86 -8.95 12.72 -8.09
N ASP A 87 -8.87 12.58 -9.41
CA ASP A 87 -9.49 13.51 -10.36
C ASP A 87 -11.01 13.61 -10.15
N LYS A 88 -11.68 12.45 -10.04
CA LYS A 88 -13.13 12.39 -9.79
C LYS A 88 -13.55 12.89 -8.41
N ALA A 89 -12.68 12.78 -7.42
CA ALA A 89 -12.90 13.38 -6.11
C ALA A 89 -12.95 14.91 -6.19
N GLY A 90 -12.21 15.55 -7.12
CA GLY A 90 -12.30 16.99 -7.38
C GLY A 90 -13.66 17.41 -7.96
N ASP A 91 -14.17 16.64 -8.92
CA ASP A 91 -15.51 16.83 -9.48
C ASP A 91 -16.60 16.67 -8.40
N PHE A 92 -16.45 15.65 -7.54
CA PHE A 92 -17.34 15.43 -6.40
C PHE A 92 -17.30 16.56 -5.39
N ALA A 93 -16.11 17.01 -4.98
CA ALA A 93 -15.96 18.12 -4.03
C ALA A 93 -16.64 19.39 -4.54
N THR A 94 -16.56 19.65 -5.85
CA THR A 94 -17.26 20.77 -6.49
C THR A 94 -18.79 20.62 -6.37
N LEU A 95 -19.32 19.42 -6.62
CA LEU A 95 -20.76 19.15 -6.44
C LEU A 95 -21.19 19.26 -4.97
N ALA A 96 -20.41 18.71 -4.05
CA ALA A 96 -20.68 18.75 -2.63
C ALA A 96 -20.71 20.20 -2.10
N GLN A 97 -19.79 21.05 -2.57
CA GLN A 97 -19.78 22.47 -2.24
C GLN A 97 -21.03 23.20 -2.76
N GLN A 98 -21.47 22.90 -3.98
CA GLN A 98 -22.70 23.49 -4.54
C GLN A 98 -23.93 23.11 -3.69
N ILE A 99 -24.08 21.81 -3.40
CA ILE A 99 -25.18 21.30 -2.55
C ILE A 99 -25.13 21.95 -1.17
N GLY A 100 -23.94 22.06 -0.58
CA GLY A 100 -23.72 22.71 0.72
C GLY A 100 -24.06 24.19 0.75
N ALA A 101 -23.87 24.89 -0.36
CA ALA A 101 -24.30 26.28 -0.55
C ALA A 101 -25.81 26.42 -0.84
N GLY A 102 -26.58 25.33 -0.85
CA GLY A 102 -27.99 25.30 -1.23
C GLY A 102 -28.22 25.46 -2.73
N ILE A 103 -27.17 25.37 -3.55
CA ILE A 103 -27.27 25.42 -5.01
C ILE A 103 -27.57 24.01 -5.50
N ARG A 104 -28.72 23.82 -6.15
CA ARG A 104 -29.07 22.54 -6.78
C ARG A 104 -28.19 22.34 -8.03
N PRO A 105 -27.27 21.36 -8.05
CA PRO A 105 -26.45 21.11 -9.23
C PRO A 105 -27.30 20.57 -10.39
N ASP A 106 -26.79 20.72 -11.62
CA ASP A 106 -27.41 20.10 -12.80
C ASP A 106 -27.49 18.57 -12.62
N PRO A 107 -28.69 17.95 -12.68
CA PRO A 107 -28.85 16.50 -12.58
C PRO A 107 -28.02 15.72 -13.60
N ARG A 108 -27.76 16.27 -14.79
CA ARG A 108 -26.90 15.61 -15.78
C ARG A 108 -25.45 15.53 -15.31
N LYS A 109 -24.95 16.60 -14.69
CA LYS A 109 -23.61 16.64 -14.11
C LYS A 109 -23.51 15.68 -12.92
N GLN A 110 -24.52 15.65 -12.05
CA GLN A 110 -24.58 14.69 -10.94
C GLN A 110 -24.54 13.25 -11.45
N ARG A 111 -25.37 12.89 -12.44
CA ARG A 111 -25.35 11.55 -13.03
C ARG A 111 -24.00 11.16 -13.61
N LYS A 112 -23.32 12.09 -14.28
CA LYS A 112 -21.99 11.84 -14.82
C LYS A 112 -21.00 11.52 -13.69
N VAL A 113 -20.90 12.38 -12.68
CA VAL A 113 -19.95 12.18 -11.56
C VAL A 113 -20.30 10.93 -10.75
N GLY A 114 -21.58 10.68 -10.48
CA GLY A 114 -22.03 9.48 -9.78
C GLY A 114 -21.69 8.19 -10.53
N ASN A 115 -21.89 8.15 -11.85
CA ASN A 115 -21.49 7.01 -12.67
C ASN A 115 -19.97 6.84 -12.75
N ASP A 116 -19.22 7.93 -12.88
CA ASP A 116 -17.76 7.90 -12.92
C ASP A 116 -17.19 7.33 -11.60
N LEU A 117 -17.67 7.79 -10.44
CA LEU A 117 -17.25 7.28 -9.14
C LEU A 117 -17.63 5.80 -8.95
N ARG A 118 -18.85 5.41 -9.32
CA ARG A 118 -19.28 4.01 -9.22
C ARG A 118 -18.39 3.10 -10.07
N LEU A 119 -18.07 3.51 -11.29
CA LEU A 119 -17.17 2.76 -12.17
C LEU A 119 -15.75 2.65 -11.57
N GLN A 120 -15.23 3.72 -10.95
CA GLN A 120 -13.93 3.64 -10.28
C GLN A 120 -13.96 2.72 -9.05
N GLY A 121 -15.03 2.77 -8.25
CA GLY A 121 -15.24 1.85 -7.14
C GLY A 121 -15.24 0.39 -7.59
N GLU A 122 -15.99 0.07 -8.65
CA GLU A 122 -16.04 -1.28 -9.23
C GLU A 122 -14.66 -1.74 -9.75
N ARG A 123 -13.90 -0.84 -10.40
CA ARG A 123 -12.52 -1.15 -10.86
C ARG A 123 -11.56 -1.40 -9.70
N LEU A 124 -11.59 -0.53 -8.69
CA LEU A 124 -10.76 -0.67 -7.50
C LEU A 124 -11.10 -1.98 -6.78
N LYS A 125 -12.38 -2.27 -6.61
CA LYS A 125 -12.84 -3.52 -6.00
C LYS A 125 -12.30 -4.74 -6.72
N SER A 126 -12.48 -4.80 -8.05
CA SER A 126 -12.00 -5.91 -8.87
C SER A 126 -10.48 -6.09 -8.74
N LEU A 127 -9.72 -4.98 -8.76
CA LEU A 127 -8.28 -5.02 -8.58
C LEU A 127 -7.88 -5.56 -7.21
N LEU A 128 -8.48 -5.06 -6.13
CA LEU A 128 -8.22 -5.49 -4.77
C LEU A 128 -8.62 -6.96 -4.56
N ASP A 129 -9.76 -7.38 -5.10
CA ASP A 129 -10.21 -8.78 -5.07
C ASP A 129 -9.17 -9.68 -5.73
N ASN A 130 -8.71 -9.32 -6.94
CA ASN A 130 -7.68 -10.08 -7.65
C ASN A 130 -6.37 -10.17 -6.88
N MET A 131 -5.97 -9.09 -6.19
CA MET A 131 -4.74 -9.10 -5.41
C MET A 131 -4.86 -9.94 -4.13
N GLU A 132 -5.97 -9.78 -3.40
CA GLU A 132 -6.24 -10.48 -2.14
C GLU A 132 -6.39 -11.99 -2.32
N THR A 133 -6.98 -12.42 -3.44
CA THR A 133 -7.17 -13.86 -3.73
C THR A 133 -6.11 -14.42 -4.68
N SER A 134 -5.03 -13.68 -4.93
CA SER A 134 -3.98 -14.13 -5.85
C SER A 134 -3.29 -15.38 -5.33
N ALA A 135 -3.01 -16.33 -6.24
CA ALA A 135 -2.17 -17.48 -5.93
C ALA A 135 -0.68 -17.11 -5.78
N ASP A 136 -0.29 -15.97 -6.33
CA ASP A 136 1.08 -15.47 -6.38
C ASP A 136 1.44 -14.70 -5.11
N PHE A 137 2.53 -15.12 -4.46
CA PHE A 137 3.01 -14.52 -3.21
C PHE A 137 3.29 -13.02 -3.34
N GLN A 138 3.95 -12.55 -4.41
CA GLN A 138 4.33 -11.14 -4.52
C GLN A 138 3.10 -10.23 -4.70
N VAL A 139 2.08 -10.71 -5.40
CA VAL A 139 0.80 -9.98 -5.54
C VAL A 139 0.09 -9.89 -4.18
N LEU A 140 0.03 -11.00 -3.46
CA LEU A 140 -0.61 -11.09 -2.15
C LEU A 140 0.13 -10.24 -1.10
N GLU A 141 1.46 -10.29 -1.10
CA GLU A 141 2.33 -9.46 -0.27
C GLU A 141 2.09 -7.97 -0.54
N ALA A 142 2.03 -7.56 -1.82
CA ALA A 142 1.75 -6.16 -2.17
C ALA A 142 0.40 -5.66 -1.64
N TYR A 143 -0.63 -6.50 -1.64
CA TYR A 143 -1.92 -6.18 -1.03
C TYR A 143 -1.79 -5.95 0.48
N PHE A 144 -1.18 -6.88 1.20
CA PHE A 144 -1.05 -6.76 2.66
C PHE A 144 -0.07 -5.66 3.10
N VAL A 145 0.95 -5.35 2.31
CA VAL A 145 1.81 -4.19 2.56
C VAL A 145 0.98 -2.91 2.55
N MET A 146 0.15 -2.72 1.53
CA MET A 146 -0.70 -1.53 1.42
C MET A 146 -1.68 -1.43 2.60
N GLU A 147 -2.34 -2.52 2.98
CA GLU A 147 -3.27 -2.54 4.10
C GLU A 147 -2.57 -2.27 5.45
N LEU A 148 -1.43 -2.93 5.70
CA LEU A 148 -0.68 -2.76 6.95
C LEU A 148 -0.07 -1.36 7.05
N GLN A 149 0.41 -0.81 5.93
CA GLN A 149 0.92 0.56 5.89
C GLN A 149 -0.19 1.58 6.15
N ALA A 150 -1.35 1.43 5.52
CA ALA A 150 -2.51 2.28 5.79
C ALA A 150 -2.87 2.27 7.28
N GLN A 151 -2.91 1.09 7.90
CA GLN A 151 -3.15 0.93 9.33
C GLN A 151 -2.11 1.65 10.19
N LYS A 152 -0.80 1.47 9.90
CA LYS A 152 0.28 2.14 10.65
C LYS A 152 0.21 3.67 10.54
N MET A 153 -0.24 4.20 9.41
CA MET A 153 -0.41 5.64 9.19
C MET A 153 -1.73 6.20 9.76
N GLY A 154 -2.59 5.36 10.35
CA GLY A 154 -3.94 5.76 10.75
C GLY A 154 -4.80 6.21 9.57
N ALA A 155 -4.45 5.76 8.36
CA ALA A 155 -5.11 6.12 7.12
C ALA A 155 -6.17 5.06 6.75
N PRO A 156 -7.18 5.43 5.94
CA PRO A 156 -8.19 4.48 5.50
C PRO A 156 -7.57 3.37 4.65
N SER A 157 -7.97 2.13 4.87
CA SER A 157 -7.49 1.02 4.05
C SER A 157 -7.98 1.14 2.60
N ALA A 158 -7.34 0.45 1.65
CA ALA A 158 -7.75 0.51 0.26
C ALA A 158 -9.17 -0.03 0.07
N ARG A 159 -9.55 -1.05 0.85
CA ARG A 159 -10.92 -1.56 0.95
C ARG A 159 -11.91 -0.52 1.49
N THR A 160 -11.51 0.29 2.45
CA THR A 160 -12.34 1.37 2.97
C THR A 160 -12.55 2.46 1.92
N VAL A 161 -11.49 2.83 1.20
CA VAL A 161 -11.53 3.80 0.09
C VAL A 161 -12.45 3.30 -1.03
N GLU A 162 -12.36 2.02 -1.40
CA GLU A 162 -13.24 1.38 -2.37
C GLU A 162 -14.72 1.51 -1.99
N LYS A 163 -15.09 1.02 -0.79
CA LYS A 163 -16.48 1.08 -0.31
C LYS A 163 -17.01 2.51 -0.27
N MET A 164 -16.18 3.46 0.16
CA MET A 164 -16.54 4.88 0.23
C MET A 164 -16.80 5.45 -1.16
N THR A 165 -15.93 5.15 -2.13
CA THR A 165 -16.05 5.63 -3.51
C THR A 165 -17.33 5.11 -4.15
N SER A 166 -17.61 3.81 -3.98
CA SER A 166 -18.84 3.16 -4.44
C SER A 166 -20.09 3.80 -3.81
N TRP A 167 -20.08 4.04 -2.49
CA TRP A 167 -21.18 4.67 -1.76
C TRP A 167 -21.42 6.12 -2.17
N GLN A 168 -20.36 6.93 -2.31
CA GLN A 168 -20.46 8.33 -2.78
C GLN A 168 -21.07 8.39 -4.18
N GLY A 169 -20.66 7.51 -5.09
CA GLY A 169 -21.26 7.41 -6.42
C GLY A 169 -22.76 7.11 -6.36
N ALA A 170 -23.17 6.14 -5.55
CA ALA A 170 -24.57 5.79 -5.35
C ALA A 170 -25.40 6.93 -4.74
N GLY A 171 -24.84 7.68 -3.78
CA GLY A 171 -25.50 8.82 -3.16
C GLY A 171 -25.78 9.96 -4.13
N ILE A 172 -24.82 10.30 -5.00
CA ILE A 172 -25.01 11.34 -6.02
C ILE A 172 -26.09 10.93 -7.03
N LEU A 173 -26.11 9.65 -7.42
CA LEU A 173 -27.13 9.13 -8.33
C LEU A 173 -28.52 9.17 -7.70
N ALA A 174 -28.65 8.75 -6.44
CA ALA A 174 -29.91 8.83 -5.70
C ALA A 174 -30.43 10.27 -5.61
N GLU A 175 -29.55 11.23 -5.27
CA GLU A 175 -29.90 12.66 -5.21
C GLU A 175 -30.38 13.19 -6.58
N ALA A 176 -29.69 12.81 -7.67
CA ALA A 176 -30.06 13.21 -9.03
C ALA A 176 -31.42 12.64 -9.47
N GLU A 177 -31.86 11.55 -8.85
CA GLU A 177 -33.12 10.87 -9.08
C GLU A 177 -34.22 11.27 -8.07
N GLY A 178 -33.89 12.14 -7.10
CA GLY A 178 -34.82 12.54 -6.04
C GLY A 178 -35.12 11.41 -5.05
N MET A 179 -34.23 10.42 -4.96
CA MET A 179 -34.31 9.31 -4.02
C MET A 179 -33.49 9.60 -2.77
N MET A 180 -33.79 8.84 -1.70
CA MET A 180 -33.00 8.90 -0.48
C MET A 180 -31.62 8.28 -0.72
N VAL A 181 -30.59 8.97 -0.22
CA VAL A 181 -29.21 8.47 -0.24
C VAL A 181 -29.13 7.17 0.57
N PRO A 182 -28.49 6.11 0.05
CA PRO A 182 -28.32 4.88 0.80
C PRO A 182 -27.49 5.13 2.09
N PRO A 183 -27.74 4.37 3.17
CA PRO A 183 -26.92 4.47 4.36
C PRO A 183 -25.44 4.11 4.04
N PRO A 184 -24.47 4.66 4.79
CA PRO A 184 -23.07 4.26 4.65
C PRO A 184 -22.87 2.75 4.82
N PRO A 185 -21.92 2.13 4.09
CA PRO A 185 -21.57 0.73 4.28
C PRO A 185 -21.04 0.44 5.69
N GLU A 186 -21.18 -0.80 6.15
CA GLU A 186 -20.62 -1.23 7.42
C GLU A 186 -19.09 -1.04 7.48
N GLY A 187 -18.61 -0.52 8.61
CA GLY A 187 -17.20 -0.22 8.85
C GLY A 187 -16.69 1.07 8.20
N VAL A 188 -17.53 1.78 7.43
CA VAL A 188 -17.20 3.09 6.85
C VAL A 188 -17.78 4.17 7.75
N ASP A 189 -16.92 5.01 8.35
CA ASP A 189 -17.34 6.24 9.03
C ASP A 189 -17.01 7.46 8.15
N PRO A 190 -18.00 8.03 7.45
CA PRO A 190 -17.79 9.21 6.60
C PRO A 190 -17.23 10.41 7.36
N VAL A 191 -17.53 10.53 8.67
CA VAL A 191 -17.07 11.64 9.50
C VAL A 191 -15.60 11.46 9.85
N ALA A 192 -15.18 10.26 10.26
CA ALA A 192 -13.76 9.96 10.49
C ALA A 192 -12.94 10.11 9.21
N LEU A 193 -13.47 9.66 8.08
CA LEU A 193 -12.83 9.79 6.77
C LEU A 193 -12.70 11.25 6.32
N SER A 194 -13.72 12.09 6.52
CA SER A 194 -13.63 13.51 6.15
C SER A 194 -12.57 14.29 6.94
N ARG A 195 -12.28 13.86 8.19
CA ARG A 195 -11.23 14.43 9.05
C ARG A 195 -9.85 13.91 8.68
N SER A 196 -9.79 12.68 8.20
CA SER A 196 -8.61 12.04 7.65
C SER A 196 -8.46 12.51 6.21
N ALA A 197 -8.09 13.79 6.01
CA ALA A 197 -7.89 14.34 4.67
C ALA A 197 -7.10 13.33 3.83
N PRO A 198 -7.55 12.96 2.61
CA PRO A 198 -6.78 12.08 1.75
C PRO A 198 -5.50 12.81 1.40
N GLY A 199 -4.45 12.57 2.20
CA GLY A 199 -3.12 12.98 1.86
C GLY A 199 -2.77 12.31 0.55
N VAL A 200 -2.28 13.10 -0.39
CA VAL A 200 -1.80 12.73 -1.74
C VAL A 200 -0.66 11.66 -1.71
N GLY A 201 -0.39 11.04 -0.56
CA GLY A 201 0.73 10.12 -0.33
C GLY A 201 0.41 8.63 -0.41
N MET A 202 -0.85 8.20 -0.55
CA MET A 202 -1.15 6.76 -0.51
C MET A 202 -0.61 5.98 -1.74
N VAL A 203 -0.54 6.61 -2.92
CA VAL A 203 0.03 5.98 -4.13
C VAL A 203 0.76 7.04 -4.96
N SER A 204 1.97 7.39 -4.54
CA SER A 204 2.85 8.19 -5.38
C SER A 204 3.52 7.27 -6.41
N GLN A 205 3.54 7.70 -7.68
CA GLN A 205 4.24 6.97 -8.73
C GLN A 205 5.72 6.99 -8.44
N LEU A 206 6.29 5.84 -8.10
CA LEU A 206 7.73 5.64 -8.09
C LEU A 206 8.23 5.79 -9.52
N ARG A 207 9.09 6.77 -9.75
CA ARG A 207 9.66 7.08 -11.07
C ARG A 207 10.93 6.30 -11.32
N ALA A 208 11.71 6.03 -10.27
CA ALA A 208 12.92 5.25 -10.37
C ALA A 208 12.59 3.77 -10.67
N PRO A 209 13.32 3.12 -11.60
CA PRO A 209 13.13 1.71 -11.87
C PRO A 209 13.64 0.87 -10.70
N ARG A 210 12.98 -0.25 -10.44
CA ARG A 210 13.51 -1.28 -9.53
C ARG A 210 14.62 -2.03 -10.24
N VAL A 211 15.83 -1.91 -9.70
CA VAL A 211 17.02 -2.60 -10.21
C VAL A 211 17.69 -3.33 -9.06
N LEU A 212 18.53 -4.31 -9.38
CA LEU A 212 19.35 -4.96 -8.36
C LEU A 212 20.36 -3.97 -7.76
N PRO A 213 20.79 -4.17 -6.49
CA PRO A 213 21.72 -3.25 -5.84
C PRO A 213 23.08 -3.16 -6.54
N PHE A 214 23.56 -4.24 -7.15
CA PHE A 214 24.90 -4.30 -7.76
C PHE A 214 24.83 -4.80 -9.21
N ALA A 215 25.73 -4.31 -10.05
CA ALA A 215 25.97 -4.81 -11.40
C ALA A 215 27.22 -5.70 -11.44
N GLU A 216 27.44 -6.41 -12.55
CA GLU A 216 28.61 -7.31 -12.72
C GLU A 216 29.95 -6.58 -12.56
N ASP A 217 30.01 -5.29 -12.88
CA ASP A 217 31.20 -4.45 -12.75
C ASP A 217 31.40 -3.90 -11.33
N SER A 218 30.43 -4.07 -10.42
CA SER A 218 30.48 -3.47 -9.07
C SER A 218 31.56 -4.08 -8.17
N PHE A 219 32.01 -5.30 -8.46
CA PHE A 219 33.05 -5.99 -7.70
C PHE A 219 34.42 -5.98 -8.41
N GLN A 220 34.49 -5.48 -9.66
CA GLN A 220 35.70 -5.55 -10.46
C GLN A 220 36.80 -4.65 -9.90
N GLY A 221 38.00 -5.23 -9.72
CA GLY A 221 39.17 -4.49 -9.27
C GLY A 221 39.20 -4.16 -7.77
N VAL A 222 38.26 -4.71 -6.98
CA VAL A 222 38.27 -4.60 -5.51
C VAL A 222 38.88 -5.88 -4.94
N PRO A 223 40.07 -5.84 -4.31
CA PRO A 223 40.72 -7.04 -3.80
C PRO A 223 39.92 -7.70 -2.67
N GLY A 224 39.76 -9.02 -2.72
CA GLY A 224 39.13 -9.81 -1.65
C GLY A 224 37.61 -9.88 -1.71
N THR A 225 36.98 -9.45 -2.80
CA THR A 225 35.52 -9.48 -2.98
C THR A 225 35.02 -10.67 -3.78
N GLU A 226 35.88 -11.62 -4.16
CA GLU A 226 35.52 -12.78 -4.97
C GLU A 226 34.45 -13.64 -4.28
N MET A 227 34.56 -13.78 -2.95
CA MET A 227 33.58 -14.50 -2.14
C MET A 227 32.26 -13.72 -2.02
N LEU A 228 32.32 -12.39 -1.92
CA LEU A 228 31.13 -11.53 -1.85
C LEU A 228 30.35 -11.54 -3.18
N GLU A 229 31.06 -11.47 -4.30
CA GLU A 229 30.47 -11.57 -5.64
C GLU A 229 29.79 -12.94 -5.85
N ALA A 230 30.42 -14.03 -5.41
CA ALA A 230 29.83 -15.36 -5.45
C ALA A 230 28.59 -15.48 -4.56
N LYS A 231 28.62 -14.93 -3.33
CA LYS A 231 27.46 -14.87 -2.43
C LYS A 231 26.31 -14.08 -3.05
N TYR A 232 26.60 -12.91 -3.62
CA TYR A 232 25.62 -12.05 -4.28
C TYR A 232 24.96 -12.75 -5.46
N THR A 233 25.77 -13.31 -6.38
CA THR A 233 25.26 -14.03 -7.56
C THR A 233 24.35 -15.18 -7.16
N LYS A 234 24.79 -16.01 -6.22
CA LYS A 234 23.99 -17.12 -5.69
C LYS A 234 22.69 -16.63 -5.03
N LEU A 235 22.74 -15.55 -4.26
CA LEU A 235 21.55 -14.97 -3.62
C LEU A 235 20.53 -14.49 -4.66
N VAL A 236 20.98 -13.84 -5.75
CA VAL A 236 20.11 -13.40 -6.84
C VAL A 236 19.43 -14.58 -7.52
N GLU A 237 20.17 -15.65 -7.80
CA GLU A 237 19.63 -16.88 -8.39
C GLU A 237 18.60 -17.54 -7.50
N GLU A 238 18.93 -17.79 -6.22
CA GLU A 238 18.03 -18.41 -5.26
C GLU A 238 16.78 -17.55 -5.00
N HIS A 239 16.92 -16.23 -4.94
CA HIS A 239 15.77 -15.33 -4.81
C HIS A 239 14.87 -15.40 -6.05
N ARG A 240 15.45 -15.47 -7.26
CA ARG A 240 14.67 -15.63 -8.51
C ARG A 240 13.90 -16.95 -8.53
N GLU A 241 14.54 -18.03 -8.13
CA GLU A 241 13.89 -19.34 -7.99
C GLU A 241 12.74 -19.30 -6.97
N LEU A 242 12.95 -18.66 -5.82
CA LEU A 242 11.94 -18.53 -4.79
C LEU A 242 10.75 -17.65 -5.25
N VAL A 243 11.01 -16.58 -6.01
CA VAL A 243 9.95 -15.77 -6.64
C VAL A 243 9.16 -16.60 -7.65
N SER A 244 9.82 -17.42 -8.46
CA SER A 244 9.14 -18.33 -9.40
C SER A 244 8.31 -19.39 -8.66
N PHE A 245 8.84 -19.99 -7.60
CA PHE A 245 8.13 -20.97 -6.79
C PHE A 245 6.91 -20.36 -6.08
N GLY A 246 7.00 -19.09 -5.66
CA GLY A 246 5.93 -18.34 -5.01
C GLY A 246 4.72 -18.02 -5.89
N GLN A 247 4.79 -18.26 -7.21
CA GLN A 247 3.65 -18.04 -8.12
C GLN A 247 2.44 -18.93 -7.79
N LYS A 248 2.68 -20.07 -7.15
CA LYS A 248 1.66 -21.05 -6.72
C LYS A 248 1.51 -21.11 -5.19
N TYR A 249 1.84 -20.03 -4.49
CA TYR A 249 1.80 -19.95 -3.03
C TYR A 249 0.44 -20.34 -2.42
N ALA A 250 -0.68 -20.00 -3.06
CA ALA A 250 -2.00 -20.41 -2.57
C ALA A 250 -2.24 -21.93 -2.60
N GLU A 251 -1.54 -22.66 -3.48
CA GLU A 251 -1.64 -24.13 -3.59
C GLU A 251 -0.85 -24.86 -2.51
N PHE A 252 0.03 -24.15 -1.79
CA PHE A 252 0.77 -24.74 -0.69
C PHE A 252 -0.17 -25.07 0.46
N ASP A 253 0.06 -26.23 1.07
CA ASP A 253 -0.49 -26.54 2.37
C ASP A 253 0.16 -25.64 3.44
N GLN A 254 -0.33 -25.74 4.68
CA GLN A 254 0.17 -24.93 5.78
C GLN A 254 1.69 -25.05 5.95
N ALA A 255 2.22 -26.27 5.96
CA ALA A 255 3.66 -26.52 6.12
C ALA A 255 4.47 -25.94 4.95
N GLY A 256 3.96 -26.04 3.71
CA GLY A 256 4.58 -25.44 2.54
C GLY A 256 4.62 -23.90 2.60
N LYS A 257 3.56 -23.26 3.11
CA LYS A 257 3.52 -21.80 3.32
C LYS A 257 4.51 -21.35 4.38
N GLU A 258 4.57 -22.06 5.52
CA GLU A 258 5.53 -21.79 6.58
C GLU A 258 6.97 -21.92 6.07
N PHE A 259 7.29 -23.02 5.39
CA PHE A 259 8.60 -23.23 4.77
C PHE A 259 8.95 -22.11 3.77
N TYR A 260 8.00 -21.71 2.93
CA TYR A 260 8.20 -20.62 1.97
C TYR A 260 8.54 -19.30 2.67
N LEU A 261 7.78 -18.93 3.70
CA LEU A 261 8.00 -17.71 4.48
C LEU A 261 9.35 -17.73 5.23
N ASP A 262 9.78 -18.90 5.72
CA ASP A 262 11.09 -19.06 6.34
C ASP A 262 12.22 -18.87 5.31
N ARG A 263 12.06 -19.40 4.08
CA ARG A 263 13.00 -19.14 2.97
C ARG A 263 13.02 -17.67 2.56
N MET A 264 11.88 -16.98 2.57
CA MET A 264 11.83 -15.53 2.32
C MET A 264 12.57 -14.75 3.41
N THR A 265 12.44 -15.17 4.67
CA THR A 265 13.16 -14.56 5.80
C THR A 265 14.67 -14.75 5.67
N ASP A 266 15.13 -15.95 5.28
CA ASP A 266 16.54 -16.24 4.98
C ASP A 266 17.07 -15.35 3.85
N ILE A 267 16.34 -15.20 2.75
CA ILE A 267 16.69 -14.30 1.65
C ILE A 267 16.82 -12.85 2.14
N THR A 268 15.87 -12.37 2.94
CA THR A 268 15.90 -11.01 3.52
C THR A 268 17.16 -10.78 4.37
N GLN A 269 17.51 -11.73 5.25
CA GLN A 269 18.70 -11.60 6.08
C GLN A 269 19.98 -11.64 5.24
N ARG A 270 20.06 -12.51 4.24
CA ARG A 270 21.23 -12.58 3.37
C ARG A 270 21.41 -11.35 2.48
N TRP A 271 20.32 -10.70 2.09
CA TRP A 271 20.39 -9.40 1.42
C TRP A 271 21.00 -8.33 2.31
N HIS A 272 20.61 -8.31 3.59
CA HIS A 272 21.22 -7.43 4.56
C HIS A 272 22.72 -7.69 4.69
N ASP A 273 23.12 -8.95 4.87
CA ASP A 273 24.52 -9.34 5.03
C ASP A 273 25.37 -8.97 3.82
N VAL A 274 24.87 -9.20 2.60
CA VAL A 274 25.57 -8.81 1.35
C VAL A 274 25.72 -7.30 1.23
N LEU A 275 24.68 -6.51 1.56
CA LEU A 275 24.76 -5.04 1.51
C LEU A 275 25.71 -4.47 2.57
N ASP A 276 25.71 -5.06 3.77
CA ASP A 276 26.59 -4.67 4.86
C ASP A 276 28.06 -5.02 4.57
N GLU A 277 28.32 -6.24 4.07
CA GLU A 277 29.65 -6.68 3.66
C GLU A 277 30.17 -5.82 2.50
N ALA A 278 29.36 -5.53 1.48
CA ALA A 278 29.74 -4.64 0.38
C ALA A 278 30.14 -3.24 0.86
N ARG A 279 29.41 -2.67 1.83
CA ARG A 279 29.74 -1.38 2.45
C ARG A 279 31.12 -1.40 3.11
N SER A 280 31.54 -2.51 3.71
CA SER A 280 32.87 -2.65 4.31
C SER A 280 34.01 -2.59 3.29
N TYR A 281 33.72 -2.89 2.02
CA TYR A 281 34.64 -2.75 0.88
C TYR A 281 34.49 -1.42 0.11
N ASP A 282 33.70 -0.46 0.62
CA ASP A 282 33.31 0.80 -0.06
C ASP A 282 32.63 0.56 -1.44
N ILE A 283 32.02 -0.62 -1.63
CA ILE A 283 31.19 -0.90 -2.80
C ILE A 283 29.80 -0.33 -2.53
N ARG A 284 29.41 0.64 -3.35
CA ARG A 284 28.10 1.30 -3.26
C ARG A 284 27.08 0.68 -4.19
N PRO A 285 25.79 0.66 -3.81
CA PRO A 285 24.75 0.26 -4.73
C PRO A 285 24.71 1.15 -5.97
N VAL A 286 24.24 0.59 -7.10
CA VAL A 286 24.07 1.34 -8.34
C VAL A 286 23.05 2.47 -8.15
N ARG A 287 23.27 3.60 -8.84
CA ARG A 287 22.44 4.81 -8.71
C ARG A 287 20.94 4.57 -8.86
N GLY A 288 20.54 3.63 -9.73
CA GLY A 288 19.13 3.29 -9.91
C GLY A 288 18.50 2.72 -8.65
N PHE A 289 19.22 1.85 -7.92
CA PHE A 289 18.76 1.27 -6.67
C PHE A 289 18.70 2.31 -5.56
N GLU A 290 19.72 3.17 -5.46
CA GLU A 290 19.74 4.26 -4.50
C GLU A 290 18.57 5.23 -4.71
N ALA A 291 18.35 5.65 -5.96
CA ALA A 291 17.26 6.55 -6.34
C ALA A 291 15.89 5.94 -5.99
N TYR A 292 15.68 4.66 -6.32
CA TYR A 292 14.46 3.94 -5.95
C TYR A 292 14.26 3.87 -4.44
N SER A 293 15.31 3.53 -3.70
CA SER A 293 15.27 3.42 -2.24
C SER A 293 14.89 4.75 -1.60
N GLN A 294 15.56 5.83 -1.99
CA GLN A 294 15.28 7.18 -1.47
C GLN A 294 13.87 7.65 -1.82
N GLU A 295 13.43 7.42 -3.06
CA GLU A 295 12.09 7.78 -3.50
C GLU A 295 11.02 7.01 -2.71
N TYR A 296 11.20 5.69 -2.55
CA TYR A 296 10.28 4.85 -1.79
C TYR A 296 10.18 5.28 -0.33
N LEU A 297 11.32 5.44 0.35
CA LEU A 297 11.36 5.83 1.76
C LEU A 297 10.73 7.22 1.98
N SER A 298 11.03 8.18 1.10
CA SER A 298 10.45 9.53 1.13
C SER A 298 8.94 9.51 0.95
N GLN A 299 8.44 8.76 -0.04
CA GLN A 299 7.00 8.68 -0.33
C GLN A 299 6.21 7.92 0.73
N SER A 300 6.79 6.83 1.27
CA SER A 300 6.16 6.01 2.30
C SER A 300 6.28 6.59 3.71
N GLY A 301 7.15 7.59 3.91
CA GLY A 301 7.46 8.14 5.24
C GLY A 301 8.16 7.14 6.15
N LEU A 302 8.83 6.14 5.58
CA LEU A 302 9.52 5.08 6.32
C LEU A 302 11.02 5.33 6.41
N THR A 303 11.63 4.79 7.46
CA THR A 303 13.08 4.56 7.50
C THR A 303 13.41 3.21 6.87
N PRO A 304 14.67 2.94 6.47
CA PRO A 304 15.10 1.61 6.01
C PRO A 304 14.71 0.48 6.97
N ARG A 305 14.87 0.71 8.27
CA ARG A 305 14.40 -0.20 9.32
C ARG A 305 12.87 -0.33 9.34
N GLY A 306 12.15 0.78 9.28
CA GLY A 306 10.68 0.78 9.24
C GLY A 306 10.11 0.04 8.01
N TYR A 307 10.82 0.08 6.89
CA TYR A 307 10.53 -0.72 5.71
C TYR A 307 10.68 -2.22 5.99
N ARG A 308 11.80 -2.63 6.59
CA ARG A 308 12.01 -4.03 6.99
C ARG A 308 10.92 -4.50 7.95
N GLU A 309 10.63 -3.73 9.00
CA GLU A 309 9.58 -4.03 9.98
C GLU A 309 8.17 -4.07 9.34
N LEU A 310 7.94 -3.37 8.23
CA LEU A 310 6.71 -3.47 7.46
C LEU A 310 6.63 -4.79 6.70
N VAL A 311 7.69 -5.18 5.98
CA VAL A 311 7.75 -6.45 5.24
C VAL A 311 7.66 -7.64 6.20
N ASP A 312 8.43 -7.63 7.29
CA ASP A 312 8.40 -8.68 8.31
C ASP A 312 7.01 -8.81 8.95
N GLY A 313 6.33 -7.67 9.18
CA GLY A 313 4.96 -7.64 9.69
C GLY A 313 3.96 -8.27 8.73
N VAL A 314 4.13 -8.07 7.42
CA VAL A 314 3.29 -8.75 6.40
C VAL A 314 3.57 -10.25 6.38
N HIS A 315 4.82 -10.68 6.46
CA HIS A 315 5.16 -12.11 6.51
C HIS A 315 4.61 -12.78 7.76
N ALA A 316 4.65 -12.10 8.91
CA ALA A 316 4.01 -12.58 10.14
C ALA A 316 2.50 -12.73 9.98
N LEU A 317 1.82 -11.73 9.41
CA LEU A 317 0.38 -11.80 9.13
C LEU A 317 0.02 -12.94 8.16
N LEU A 318 0.84 -13.16 7.13
CA LEU A 318 0.65 -14.26 6.19
C LEU A 318 0.87 -15.62 6.84
N ARG A 319 1.78 -15.72 7.82
CA ARG A 319 1.99 -16.93 8.62
C ARG A 319 0.76 -17.21 9.50
N GLU A 320 0.22 -16.19 10.16
CA GLU A 320 -1.01 -16.30 10.95
C GLU A 320 -2.22 -16.74 10.11
N LYS A 321 -2.30 -16.28 8.85
CA LYS A 321 -3.35 -16.68 7.91
C LYS A 321 -3.16 -18.08 7.29
N ALA A 322 -1.99 -18.68 7.45
CA ALA A 322 -1.69 -20.01 6.90
C ALA A 322 -2.16 -21.15 7.82
N GLY A 323 -2.29 -20.89 9.13
CA GLY A 323 -2.82 -21.81 10.14
C GLY A 323 -4.31 -21.59 10.42
#